data_AF-A0A8X8DB58-F1
#
_entry.id   AF-A0A8X8DB58-F1
#
_cell.length_a   1.000
_cell.length_b   1.000
_cell.length_c   1.000
_cell.angle_alpha   90.00
_cell.angle_beta   90.00
_cell.angle_gamma   90.00
#
_symmetry.space_group_name_H-M   'P 1'
#
loop_
_entity.id
_entity.type
_entity.pdbx_description
1 polymer ?
#
loop_
_entity_poly.entity_id
_entity_poly.type
_entity_poly.pdbx_seq_one_letter_code
_entity_poly.pdbx_strand_id
1 'polypeptide(L)'
;MSLTIIPNNLSMLKPKLGVSQVTPTKPRSMIVCSASQTPSTEGKSSSPLQAFSAALALSSILLSAPLPAVADISGLTPCKESKQFAKPTIEKTKRRFDNYGKQGLLCGSDGLPHLIVSGDQRHWGEFITPGVLFLYIAGWIGWVGRSYLIAISDEKKPAMKEIIIDVPLATSLVFRGFSWPVSAYRELVNGDLVVKDV
;
A
#
# COMPACT_ATOMS: atom_id res chain seq x y z
N MET A 1 5.16 -67.69 29.00
CA MET A 1 4.20 -66.97 29.86
C MET A 1 3.18 -66.29 28.95
N SER A 2 1.90 -66.30 29.31
CA SER A 2 0.79 -66.22 28.35
C SER A 2 0.53 -64.84 27.73
N LEU A 3 0.08 -64.85 26.47
CA LEU A 3 -0.56 -63.72 25.79
C LEU A 3 -2.09 -63.92 25.79
N THR A 4 -2.83 -63.05 26.49
CA THR A 4 -4.30 -62.94 26.49
C THR A 4 -4.70 -61.57 27.08
N ILE A 5 -5.82 -60.89 26.76
CA ILE A 5 -6.70 -60.79 25.56
C ILE A 5 -7.79 -59.72 25.90
N ILE A 6 -8.04 -58.69 25.04
CA ILE A 6 -9.38 -58.06 24.73
C ILE A 6 -10.16 -57.31 25.89
N PRO A 7 -11.03 -56.29 25.69
CA PRO A 7 -11.00 -55.07 24.84
C PRO A 7 -11.55 -53.76 25.55
N ASN A 8 -11.55 -52.62 24.83
CA ASN A 8 -12.64 -51.61 24.73
C ASN A 8 -12.08 -50.38 23.98
N ASN A 9 -12.54 -50.00 22.78
CA ASN A 9 -13.88 -49.54 22.40
C ASN A 9 -14.28 -48.21 23.08
N LEU A 10 -13.77 -47.10 22.52
CA LEU A 10 -14.32 -45.75 22.72
C LEU A 10 -14.19 -44.94 21.41
N SER A 11 -15.22 -45.08 20.58
CA SER A 11 -15.82 -44.07 19.70
C SER A 11 -14.93 -43.01 19.02
N MET A 12 -14.74 -43.21 17.72
CA MET A 12 -14.35 -42.20 16.74
C MET A 12 -15.22 -40.92 16.80
N LEU A 13 -14.71 -39.84 17.39
CA LEU A 13 -15.29 -38.50 17.25
C LEU A 13 -14.72 -37.80 16.02
N LYS A 14 -15.52 -37.85 14.95
CA LYS A 14 -15.20 -37.36 13.60
C LYS A 14 -15.55 -35.87 13.47
N PRO A 15 -14.59 -34.95 13.23
CA PRO A 15 -14.93 -33.56 12.93
C PRO A 15 -15.73 -33.50 11.63
N LYS A 16 -16.96 -33.00 11.70
CA LYS A 16 -17.85 -32.89 10.56
C LYS A 16 -17.39 -31.74 9.67
N LEU A 17 -16.80 -32.07 8.51
CA LEU A 17 -16.38 -31.09 7.51
C LEU A 17 -17.61 -30.32 7.00
N GLY A 18 -17.81 -29.11 7.52
CA GLY A 18 -18.92 -28.24 7.15
C GLY A 18 -18.68 -27.55 5.82
N VAL A 19 -18.75 -28.31 4.71
CA VAL A 19 -18.78 -27.73 3.36
C VAL A 19 -20.11 -27.01 3.18
N SER A 20 -20.12 -25.68 3.33
CA SER A 20 -21.25 -24.87 2.89
C SER A 20 -21.31 -24.92 1.38
N GLN A 21 -22.28 -25.68 0.85
CA GLN A 21 -22.48 -25.78 -0.58
C GLN A 21 -22.99 -24.45 -1.14
N VAL A 22 -22.21 -23.89 -2.06
CA VAL A 22 -22.64 -22.81 -2.95
C VAL A 22 -23.86 -23.29 -3.74
N THR A 23 -24.98 -22.58 -3.62
CA THR A 23 -26.18 -22.83 -4.42
C THR A 23 -26.17 -21.94 -5.68
N PRO A 24 -26.37 -22.50 -6.89
CA PRO A 24 -26.27 -21.73 -8.13
C PRO A 24 -27.53 -20.91 -8.38
N THR A 25 -27.49 -19.60 -8.09
CA THR A 25 -28.56 -18.67 -8.44
C THR A 25 -28.41 -18.17 -9.89
N LYS A 26 -29.13 -18.85 -10.79
CA LYS A 26 -29.69 -18.39 -12.08
C LYS A 26 -29.05 -17.13 -12.71
N PRO A 27 -28.25 -17.25 -13.79
CA PRO A 27 -27.75 -16.07 -14.51
C PRO A 27 -28.92 -15.33 -15.20
N ARG A 28 -29.12 -14.05 -14.85
CA ARG A 28 -29.95 -13.14 -15.64
C ARG A 28 -29.08 -12.49 -16.73
N SER A 29 -29.56 -12.64 -17.96
CA SER A 29 -29.18 -12.02 -19.22
C SER A 29 -28.13 -10.89 -19.20
N MET A 30 -27.21 -10.99 -20.17
CA MET A 30 -26.35 -9.89 -20.64
C MET A 30 -27.12 -8.58 -20.82
N ILE A 31 -26.48 -7.47 -20.43
CA ILE A 31 -26.72 -6.15 -21.03
C ILE A 31 -25.44 -5.75 -21.76
N VAL A 32 -25.46 -5.98 -23.07
CA VAL A 32 -24.49 -5.40 -24.00
C VAL A 32 -24.96 -3.97 -24.31
N CYS A 33 -24.11 -2.99 -24.06
CA CYS A 33 -24.28 -1.66 -24.66
C CYS A 33 -23.52 -1.62 -25.99
N SER A 34 -24.24 -1.84 -27.09
CA SER A 34 -23.79 -1.50 -28.44
C SER A 34 -24.92 -0.81 -29.20
N ALA A 35 -24.53 -0.06 -30.24
CA ALA A 35 -25.31 1.02 -30.84
C ALA A 35 -26.70 0.63 -31.37
N SER A 36 -27.57 1.65 -31.49
CA SER A 36 -28.79 1.59 -32.29
C SER A 36 -29.06 2.91 -33.00
N GLN A 37 -28.66 2.95 -34.27
CA GLN A 37 -29.34 3.64 -35.38
C GLN A 37 -29.43 2.55 -36.46
N THR A 38 -30.51 2.29 -37.19
CA THR A 38 -31.42 3.16 -37.96
C THR A 38 -32.72 2.34 -38.25
N PRO A 39 -33.79 2.85 -38.91
CA PRO A 39 -33.84 2.71 -40.39
C PRO A 39 -34.73 3.71 -41.20
N SER A 40 -34.30 4.00 -42.45
CA SER A 40 -35.07 4.22 -43.73
C SER A 40 -36.30 5.15 -43.79
N THR A 41 -36.64 5.87 -44.89
CA THR A 41 -36.29 5.83 -46.35
C THR A 41 -36.61 7.23 -46.96
N GLU A 42 -36.42 7.64 -48.24
CA GLU A 42 -35.82 7.12 -49.49
C GLU A 42 -35.38 8.33 -50.38
N GLY A 43 -34.68 8.09 -51.51
CA GLY A 43 -34.56 9.04 -52.63
C GLY A 43 -33.18 9.04 -53.31
N LYS A 44 -33.13 8.78 -54.63
CA LYS A 44 -31.88 8.67 -55.42
C LYS A 44 -31.24 10.03 -55.77
N SER A 45 -29.91 10.15 -55.68
CA SER A 45 -29.00 10.35 -56.84
C SER A 45 -27.62 10.95 -56.48
N SER A 46 -26.55 10.40 -57.08
CA SER A 46 -25.16 10.92 -57.15
C SER A 46 -24.34 11.02 -55.85
N SER A 47 -23.02 10.79 -55.96
CA SER A 47 -22.13 10.31 -54.89
C SER A 47 -21.44 11.41 -54.07
N PRO A 48 -21.59 11.46 -52.72
CA PRO A 48 -20.87 12.39 -51.85
C PRO A 48 -19.79 11.71 -50.95
N LEU A 49 -19.45 10.43 -51.20
CA LEU A 49 -18.70 9.58 -50.26
C LEU A 49 -17.22 9.94 -50.02
N GLN A 50 -16.60 10.82 -50.81
CA GLN A 50 -15.20 11.22 -50.60
C GLN A 50 -15.02 12.52 -49.78
N ALA A 51 -16.04 13.38 -49.66
CA ALA A 51 -15.91 14.66 -48.96
C ALA A 51 -15.91 14.52 -47.43
N PHE A 52 -16.72 13.61 -46.89
CA PHE A 52 -16.87 13.44 -45.43
C PHE A 52 -15.74 12.63 -44.78
N SER A 53 -15.06 11.76 -45.53
CA SER A 53 -13.96 10.95 -45.01
C SER A 53 -12.69 11.77 -44.75
N ALA A 54 -12.44 12.81 -45.56
CA ALA A 54 -11.29 13.70 -45.39
C ALA A 54 -11.43 14.64 -44.17
N ALA A 55 -12.65 15.15 -43.91
CA ALA A 55 -12.91 16.06 -42.81
C ALA A 55 -12.72 15.40 -41.43
N LEU A 56 -13.15 14.13 -41.27
CA LEU A 56 -12.93 13.38 -40.03
C LEU A 56 -11.44 13.06 -39.82
N ALA A 57 -10.73 12.63 -40.86
CA ALA A 57 -9.29 12.33 -40.79
C ALA A 57 -8.43 13.54 -40.39
N LEU A 58 -8.78 14.75 -40.87
CA LEU A 58 -8.06 15.98 -40.51
C LEU A 58 -8.28 16.41 -39.05
N SER A 59 -9.44 16.10 -38.45
CA SER A 59 -9.66 16.37 -37.02
C SER A 59 -8.80 15.50 -36.09
N SER A 60 -8.44 14.29 -36.53
CA SER A 60 -7.67 13.32 -35.74
C SER A 60 -6.18 13.68 -35.59
N ILE A 61 -5.65 14.55 -36.45
CA ILE A 61 -4.23 14.93 -36.50
C ILE A 61 -3.92 16.08 -35.54
N LEU A 62 -4.92 16.87 -35.13
CA LEU A 62 -4.76 17.97 -34.16
C LEU A 62 -4.87 17.54 -32.68
N LEU A 63 -5.17 16.26 -32.41
CA LEU A 63 -5.34 15.73 -31.05
C LEU A 63 -4.31 14.64 -30.67
N SER A 64 -3.33 14.37 -31.54
CA SER A 64 -2.40 13.24 -31.42
C SER A 64 -0.94 13.64 -31.11
N ALA A 65 -0.72 14.89 -30.70
CA ALA A 65 0.52 15.33 -30.05
C ALA A 65 0.25 15.77 -28.61
N PRO A 66 0.16 14.84 -27.64
CA PRO A 66 0.42 15.22 -26.26
C PRO A 66 1.88 15.67 -26.19
N LEU A 67 2.10 16.98 -26.14
CA LEU A 67 3.29 17.50 -25.47
C LEU A 67 3.36 16.78 -24.12
N PRO A 68 4.51 16.22 -23.71
CA PRO A 68 4.62 15.58 -22.42
C PRO A 68 4.41 16.64 -21.35
N ALA A 69 3.17 16.73 -20.86
CA ALA A 69 2.81 17.48 -19.67
C ALA A 69 3.36 16.72 -18.46
N VAL A 70 4.69 16.67 -18.37
CA VAL A 70 5.35 16.46 -17.09
C VAL A 70 4.89 17.61 -16.20
N ALA A 71 4.21 17.28 -15.11
CA ALA A 71 3.96 18.27 -14.08
C ALA A 71 5.31 18.51 -13.41
N ASP A 72 6.05 19.52 -13.87
CA ASP A 72 7.25 20.03 -13.20
C ASP A 72 6.82 20.64 -11.86
N ILE A 73 6.65 19.78 -10.85
CA ILE A 73 6.21 20.17 -9.51
C ILE A 73 7.27 21.11 -8.93
N SER A 74 6.93 22.41 -8.91
CA SER A 74 7.81 23.53 -8.55
C SER A 74 8.91 23.89 -9.56
N GLY A 75 8.80 23.46 -10.83
CA GLY A 75 9.78 23.80 -11.88
C GLY A 75 11.09 22.99 -11.83
N LEU A 76 11.10 21.85 -11.13
CA LEU A 76 12.24 20.93 -11.10
C LEU A 76 12.09 19.86 -12.19
N THR A 77 13.13 19.74 -13.02
CA THR A 77 13.20 18.71 -14.07
C THR A 77 13.66 17.36 -13.52
N PRO A 78 13.28 16.21 -14.10
CA PRO A 78 13.81 14.91 -13.70
C PRO A 78 15.35 14.84 -13.76
N CYS A 79 16.01 14.39 -12.69
CA CYS A 79 17.48 14.34 -12.62
C CYS A 79 18.13 13.56 -13.78
N LYS A 80 17.42 12.58 -14.35
CA LYS A 80 17.84 11.79 -15.53
C LYS A 80 18.07 12.63 -16.79
N GLU A 81 17.36 13.76 -16.93
CA GLU A 81 17.33 14.58 -18.15
C GLU A 81 18.08 15.91 -17.99
N SER A 82 18.28 16.36 -16.75
CA SER A 82 19.01 17.59 -16.44
C SER A 82 20.50 17.50 -16.84
N LYS A 83 20.98 18.49 -17.62
CA LYS A 83 22.38 18.55 -18.11
C LYS A 83 23.38 18.87 -17.00
N GLN A 84 22.89 19.47 -15.92
CA GLN A 84 23.62 19.92 -14.75
C GLN A 84 23.84 18.81 -13.70
N PHE A 85 23.16 17.67 -13.80
CA PHE A 85 23.35 16.55 -12.88
C PHE A 85 24.80 16.07 -12.93
N ALA A 86 25.52 16.26 -11.82
CA ALA A 86 26.98 16.11 -11.78
C ALA A 86 27.39 14.68 -12.19
N LYS A 87 28.06 14.54 -13.34
CA LYS A 87 28.55 13.24 -13.81
C LYS A 87 29.65 12.73 -12.87
N PRO A 88 29.46 11.60 -12.18
CA PRO A 88 30.43 11.12 -11.20
C PRO A 88 31.77 10.71 -11.84
N THR A 89 32.83 11.42 -11.45
CA THR A 89 34.22 11.13 -11.82
C THR A 89 34.73 9.81 -11.21
N ILE A 90 34.12 9.35 -10.11
CA ILE A 90 34.53 8.15 -9.37
C ILE A 90 33.54 7.01 -9.62
N GLU A 91 34.04 5.82 -9.91
CA GLU A 91 33.18 4.67 -10.25
C GLU A 91 32.22 4.27 -9.11
N LYS A 92 32.68 4.32 -7.85
CA LYS A 92 31.83 4.07 -6.67
C LYS A 92 30.63 5.03 -6.57
N THR A 93 30.77 6.27 -7.07
CA THR A 93 29.65 7.22 -7.07
C THR A 93 28.72 7.04 -8.27
N LYS A 94 29.15 6.46 -9.42
CA LYS A 94 28.28 6.13 -10.57
C LYS A 94 26.98 5.45 -10.13
N ARG A 95 27.09 4.32 -9.42
CA ARG A 95 25.93 3.58 -8.88
C ARG A 95 25.00 4.42 -8.00
N ARG A 96 25.53 5.39 -7.24
CA ARG A 96 24.73 6.28 -6.38
C ARG A 96 23.93 7.29 -7.21
N PHE A 97 24.57 7.94 -8.19
CA PHE A 97 23.89 8.85 -9.11
C PHE A 97 22.90 8.11 -10.04
N ASP A 98 23.24 6.88 -10.48
CA ASP A 98 22.31 6.01 -11.23
C ASP A 98 21.08 5.64 -10.41
N ASN A 99 21.24 5.36 -9.12
CA ASN A 99 20.10 5.11 -8.22
C ASN A 99 19.22 6.36 -8.11
N TYR A 100 19.82 7.54 -7.93
CA TYR A 100 19.06 8.80 -7.86
C TYR A 100 18.28 9.09 -9.15
N GLY A 101 18.88 8.91 -10.32
CA GLY A 101 18.18 9.05 -11.61
C GLY A 101 17.09 7.99 -11.86
N LYS A 102 17.19 6.81 -11.23
CA LYS A 102 16.16 5.74 -11.29
C LYS A 102 15.03 5.93 -10.28
N GLN A 103 15.30 6.60 -9.16
CA GLN A 103 14.32 6.85 -8.10
C GLN A 103 13.29 7.93 -8.47
N GLY A 104 13.45 8.59 -9.62
CA GLY A 104 12.51 9.61 -10.11
C GLY A 104 12.71 10.98 -9.48
N LEU A 105 13.77 11.16 -8.68
CA LEU A 105 14.09 12.42 -8.01
C LEU A 105 14.13 13.58 -8.99
N LEU A 106 13.58 14.71 -8.56
CA LEU A 106 13.58 15.96 -9.31
C LEU A 106 14.81 16.80 -8.93
N CYS A 107 15.44 17.40 -9.94
CA CYS A 107 16.63 18.22 -9.81
C CYS A 107 16.30 19.68 -10.13
N GLY A 108 16.75 20.59 -9.25
CA GLY A 108 16.72 22.03 -9.50
C GLY A 108 17.80 22.49 -10.49
N SER A 109 17.91 23.80 -10.68
CA SER A 109 18.97 24.46 -11.47
C SER A 109 20.39 24.04 -11.08
N ASP A 110 20.56 23.65 -9.83
CA ASP A 110 21.85 23.35 -9.20
C ASP A 110 22.33 21.92 -9.51
N GLY A 111 21.51 21.10 -10.17
CA GLY A 111 21.83 19.71 -10.49
C GLY A 111 21.84 18.77 -9.28
N LEU A 112 21.24 19.19 -8.16
CA LEU A 112 21.09 18.39 -6.93
C LEU A 112 19.66 17.83 -6.80
N PRO A 113 19.49 16.57 -6.35
CA PRO A 113 18.17 16.00 -6.05
C PRO A 113 17.49 16.74 -4.89
N HIS A 114 16.27 17.21 -5.10
CA HIS A 114 15.39 17.72 -4.04
C HIS A 114 14.28 16.69 -3.77
N LEU A 115 13.74 16.70 -2.55
CA LEU A 115 12.67 15.79 -2.11
C LEU A 115 11.33 16.54 -2.03
N ILE A 116 10.27 15.96 -2.58
CA ILE A 116 8.92 16.55 -2.57
C ILE A 116 8.09 15.93 -1.44
N VAL A 117 8.00 16.64 -0.32
CA VAL A 117 7.23 16.20 0.86
C VAL A 117 5.72 16.48 0.77
N SER A 118 5.24 17.07 -0.32
CA SER A 118 3.85 17.53 -0.51
C SER A 118 2.78 16.43 -0.58
N GLY A 119 3.16 15.15 -0.52
CA GLY A 119 2.22 14.04 -0.62
C GLY A 119 1.66 13.83 -2.03
N ASP A 120 2.42 14.16 -3.08
CA ASP A 120 2.08 13.78 -4.45
C ASP A 120 2.36 12.29 -4.72
N GLN A 121 1.41 11.60 -5.37
CA GLN A 121 1.41 10.15 -5.59
C GLN A 121 2.67 9.63 -6.29
N ARG A 122 3.32 10.44 -7.15
CA ARG A 122 4.53 10.04 -7.88
C ARG A 122 5.78 10.04 -6.98
N HIS A 123 5.75 10.79 -5.88
CA HIS A 123 6.88 11.02 -4.98
C HIS A 123 6.64 10.45 -3.55
N TRP A 124 5.53 9.73 -3.31
CA TRP A 124 5.24 9.10 -2.00
C TRP A 124 6.37 8.21 -1.45
N GLY A 125 7.18 7.60 -2.34
CA GLY A 125 8.35 6.81 -1.95
C GLY A 125 9.46 7.61 -1.25
N GLU A 126 9.51 8.93 -1.43
CA GLU A 126 10.55 9.81 -0.87
C GLU A 126 10.31 10.14 0.62
N PHE A 127 9.05 10.32 1.01
CA PHE A 127 8.70 10.79 2.36
C PHE A 127 7.60 9.98 3.05
N ILE A 128 6.51 9.64 2.36
CA ILE A 128 5.36 8.95 2.97
C ILE A 128 5.72 7.51 3.35
N THR A 129 6.35 6.74 2.44
CA THR A 129 6.79 5.37 2.73
C THR A 129 7.78 5.29 3.90
N PRO A 130 8.90 6.06 3.94
CA PRO A 130 9.80 6.04 5.09
C PRO A 130 9.18 6.66 6.36
N GLY A 131 8.29 7.66 6.22
CA GLY A 131 7.60 8.28 7.36
C GLY A 131 6.61 7.34 8.05
N VAL A 132 5.78 6.61 7.29
CA VAL A 132 4.88 5.58 7.84
C VAL A 132 5.68 4.43 8.45
N LEU A 133 6.78 4.01 7.83
CA LEU A 133 7.68 3.00 8.40
C LEU A 133 8.30 3.47 9.73
N PHE A 134 8.74 4.73 9.82
CA PHE A 134 9.24 5.31 11.05
C PHE A 134 8.18 5.34 12.16
N LEU A 135 6.97 5.84 11.86
CA LEU A 135 5.86 5.88 12.82
C LEU A 135 5.45 4.47 13.26
N TYR A 136 5.47 3.48 12.36
CA TYR A 136 5.19 2.08 12.69
C TYR A 136 6.20 1.51 13.69
N ILE A 137 7.51 1.76 13.48
CA ILE A 137 8.57 1.30 14.39
C ILE A 137 8.51 2.05 15.73
N ALA A 138 8.38 3.38 15.70
CA ALA A 138 8.30 4.21 16.91
C ALA A 138 7.08 3.83 17.78
N GLY A 139 5.91 3.66 17.15
CA GLY A 139 4.70 3.21 17.83
C GLY A 139 4.80 1.79 18.38
N TRP A 140 5.48 0.87 17.69
CA TRP A 140 5.74 -0.48 18.20
C TRP A 140 6.60 -0.43 19.47
N ILE A 141 7.72 0.30 19.46
CA ILE A 141 8.59 0.45 20.63
C ILE A 141 7.84 1.10 21.80
N GLY A 142 7.10 2.19 21.55
CA GLY A 142 6.30 2.86 22.57
C GLY A 142 5.20 1.96 23.15
N TRP A 143 4.52 1.19 22.31
CA TRP A 143 3.46 0.26 22.73
C TRP A 143 3.99 -0.87 23.60
N VAL A 144 5.13 -1.46 23.23
CA VAL A 144 5.77 -2.52 24.01
C VAL A 144 6.26 -1.99 25.35
N GLY A 145 6.86 -0.79 25.37
CA GLY A 145 7.28 -0.12 26.60
C GLY A 145 6.10 0.12 27.55
N ARG A 146 5.01 0.74 27.07
CA ARG A 146 3.77 0.93 27.84
C ARG A 146 3.21 -0.39 28.36
N SER A 147 3.10 -1.39 27.49
CA SER A 147 2.52 -2.70 27.86
C SER A 147 3.37 -3.44 28.88
N TYR A 148 4.71 -3.29 28.85
CA TYR A 148 5.61 -3.88 29.85
C TYR A 148 5.44 -3.20 31.21
N LEU A 149 5.41 -1.86 31.27
CA LEU A 149 5.22 -1.10 32.50
C LEU A 149 3.87 -1.40 33.18
N ILE A 150 2.79 -1.56 32.40
CA ILE A 150 1.48 -1.97 32.92
C ILE A 150 1.52 -3.43 33.42
N ALA A 151 2.18 -4.35 32.70
CA ALA A 151 2.25 -5.75 33.11
C ALA A 151 3.05 -5.98 34.41
N ILE A 152 3.99 -5.09 34.75
CA ILE A 152 4.77 -5.18 35.99
C ILE A 152 4.18 -4.36 37.15
N SER A 153 3.22 -3.46 36.92
CA SER A 153 2.66 -2.63 38.01
C SER A 153 1.87 -3.44 39.04
N ASP A 154 1.34 -4.60 38.63
CA ASP A 154 0.58 -5.51 39.49
C ASP A 154 1.48 -6.43 40.34
N GLU A 155 2.80 -6.43 40.12
CA GLU A 155 3.76 -7.23 40.87
C GLU A 155 4.09 -6.63 42.24
N LYS A 156 4.52 -7.47 43.19
CA LYS A 156 4.80 -7.03 44.57
C LYS A 156 5.98 -6.06 44.70
N LYS A 157 6.82 -5.94 43.67
CA LYS A 157 8.04 -5.10 43.63
C LYS A 157 8.32 -4.63 42.18
N PRO A 158 7.53 -3.70 41.60
CA PRO A 158 7.65 -3.30 40.20
C PRO A 158 9.05 -2.77 39.84
N ALA A 159 9.62 -1.89 40.68
CA ALA A 159 10.96 -1.31 40.49
C ALA A 159 12.10 -2.36 40.37
N MET A 160 11.93 -3.57 40.90
CA MET A 160 12.92 -4.65 40.74
C MET A 160 12.88 -5.26 39.34
N LYS A 161 11.71 -5.28 38.68
CA LYS A 161 11.48 -5.74 37.31
C LYS A 161 11.75 -4.66 36.24
N GLU A 162 11.90 -3.41 36.65
CA GLU A 162 12.41 -2.32 35.80
C GLU A 162 13.93 -2.40 35.63
N ILE A 163 14.66 -2.62 36.73
CA ILE A 163 16.13 -2.73 36.72
C ILE A 163 16.58 -4.09 36.16
N ILE A 164 15.94 -5.18 36.59
CA ILE A 164 16.20 -6.53 36.10
C ILE A 164 15.02 -6.93 35.22
N ILE A 165 15.12 -6.58 33.93
CA ILE A 165 14.05 -6.80 32.96
C ILE A 165 13.72 -8.28 32.81
N ASP A 166 12.43 -8.59 32.87
CA ASP A 166 11.89 -9.93 32.63
C ASP A 166 11.91 -10.23 31.12
N VAL A 167 13.05 -10.74 30.65
CA VAL A 167 13.30 -11.06 29.24
C VAL A 167 12.20 -11.92 28.61
N PRO A 168 11.71 -13.03 29.21
CA PRO A 168 10.65 -13.82 28.58
C PRO A 168 9.30 -13.07 28.49
N LEU A 169 8.92 -12.31 29.53
CA LEU A 169 7.70 -11.51 29.49
C LEU A 169 7.81 -10.37 28.46
N ALA A 170 8.93 -9.63 28.45
CA ALA A 170 9.23 -8.60 27.47
C ALA A 170 9.22 -9.14 26.03
N THR A 171 9.82 -10.29 25.79
CA THR A 171 9.82 -10.96 24.47
C THR A 171 8.40 -11.28 23.99
N SER A 172 7.53 -11.77 24.89
CA SER A 172 6.13 -12.04 24.55
C SER A 172 5.34 -10.77 24.18
N LEU A 173 5.65 -9.64 24.82
CA LEU A 173 5.06 -8.33 24.55
C LEU A 173 5.58 -7.73 23.24
N VAL A 174 6.88 -7.90 22.91
CA VAL A 174 7.46 -7.49 21.62
C VAL A 174 6.68 -8.10 20.46
N PHE A 175 6.37 -9.40 20.51
CA PHE A 175 5.58 -10.06 19.46
C PHE A 175 4.13 -9.55 19.38
N ARG A 176 3.49 -9.26 20.52
CA ARG A 176 2.15 -8.63 20.57
C ARG A 176 2.14 -7.20 20.02
N GLY A 177 3.25 -6.47 20.18
CA GLY A 177 3.43 -5.13 19.64
C GLY A 177 3.38 -5.03 18.11
N PHE A 178 3.48 -6.14 17.36
CA PHE A 178 3.31 -6.09 15.90
C PHE A 178 1.90 -5.60 15.49
N SER A 179 0.86 -5.93 16.26
CA SER A 179 -0.51 -5.44 16.00
C SER A 179 -0.84 -4.12 16.68
N TRP A 180 0.17 -3.35 17.14
CA TRP A 180 -0.03 -2.13 17.94
C TRP A 180 -1.01 -1.10 17.33
N PRO A 181 -1.07 -0.84 16.00
CA PRO A 181 -1.94 0.21 15.49
C PRO A 181 -3.41 -0.10 15.72
N VAL A 182 -3.78 -1.38 15.66
CA VAL A 182 -5.16 -1.85 15.86
C VAL A 182 -5.51 -1.87 17.34
N SER A 183 -4.62 -2.36 18.21
CA SER A 183 -4.87 -2.36 19.67
C SER A 183 -4.93 -0.94 20.22
N ALA A 184 -3.99 -0.08 19.85
CA ALA A 184 -3.99 1.33 20.26
C ALA A 184 -5.25 2.05 19.80
N TYR A 185 -5.68 1.87 18.55
CA TYR A 185 -6.92 2.49 18.06
C TYR A 185 -8.17 1.99 18.81
N ARG A 186 -8.25 0.69 19.14
CA ARG A 186 -9.35 0.15 19.95
C ARG A 186 -9.35 0.72 21.37
N GLU A 187 -8.19 0.79 22.00
CA GLU A 187 -8.04 1.28 23.36
C GLU A 187 -8.28 2.80 23.46
N LEU A 188 -7.96 3.55 22.40
CA LEU A 188 -8.29 4.98 22.26
C LEU A 188 -9.81 5.20 22.21
N VAL A 189 -10.51 4.44 21.36
CA VAL A 189 -11.97 4.53 21.22
C VAL A 189 -12.70 4.04 22.48
N ASN A 190 -12.12 3.08 23.20
CA ASN A 190 -12.65 2.59 24.47
C ASN A 190 -12.38 3.55 25.65
N GLY A 191 -11.48 4.52 25.49
CA GLY A 191 -11.12 5.50 26.54
C GLY A 191 -10.21 4.96 27.64
N ASP A 192 -9.42 3.92 27.36
CA ASP A 192 -8.54 3.23 28.32
C ASP A 192 -7.05 3.58 28.12
N LEU A 193 -6.72 4.31 27.03
CA LEU A 193 -5.36 4.85 26.82
C LEU A 193 -4.98 5.99 27.77
N VAL A 194 -5.96 6.75 28.24
CA VAL A 194 -5.76 7.99 29.02
C VAL A 194 -6.41 7.87 30.38
N VAL A 195 -5.68 8.29 31.41
CA VAL A 195 -6.27 8.47 32.75
C VAL A 195 -7.25 9.64 32.66
N LYS A 196 -8.39 9.52 33.33
CA LYS A 196 -9.35 10.63 33.45
C LYS A 196 -8.80 11.64 34.45
N ASP A 197 -8.58 12.86 34.00
CA ASP A 197 -8.30 13.98 34.89
C ASP A 197 -9.51 14.22 35.82
N VAL A 198 -9.23 14.50 37.08
CA VAL A 198 -10.19 14.63 38.20
C VAL A 198 -10.93 15.96 38.22
#